data_AF-A0A832WIV3-F1
#
_entry.id   AF-A0A832WIV3-F1
#
_cell.length_a   1.000
_cell.length_b   1.000
_cell.length_c   1.000
_cell.angle_alpha   90.00
_cell.angle_beta   90.00
_cell.angle_gamma   90.00
#
_symmetry.space_group_name_H-M   'P 1'
#
loop_
_entity.id
_entity.type
_entity.pdbx_description
1 polymer ?
#
loop_
_entity_poly.entity_id
_entity_poly.type
_entity_poly.pdbx_seq_one_letter_code
_entity_poly.pdbx_strand_id
1 'polypeptide(L)' 'MFKYTRFEKARIIGARALQIAMGAPVLIDVPEGITPLEAAIMEFEKGVIPITVIRPS' A
#
# COMPACT_ATOMS: atom_id res chain seq x y z
N MET A 1 -18.21 0.85 2.28
CA MET A 1 -16.88 0.57 1.68
C MET A 1 -16.51 1.76 0.80
N PHE A 2 -15.82 2.77 1.33
CA PHE A 2 -15.48 3.96 0.54
C PHE A 2 -14.56 3.55 -0.60
N LYS A 3 -15.04 3.66 -1.84
CA LYS A 3 -14.26 3.33 -3.03
C LYS A 3 -13.22 4.45 -3.23
N TYR A 4 -11.94 4.09 -3.14
CA TYR A 4 -10.86 5.01 -3.49
C TYR A 4 -10.96 5.42 -4.95
N THR A 5 -10.65 6.68 -5.27
CA THR A 5 -10.46 7.10 -6.66
C THR A 5 -9.22 6.43 -7.24
N ARG A 6 -9.08 6.40 -8.57
CA ARG A 6 -7.88 5.88 -9.23
C ARG A 6 -6.60 6.61 -8.77
N PHE A 7 -6.71 7.90 -8.48
CA PHE A 7 -5.60 8.73 -7.99
C PHE A 7 -5.24 8.40 -6.54
N GLU A 8 -6.24 8.27 -5.67
CA GLU A 8 -6.04 7.87 -4.27
C GLU A 8 -5.42 6.48 -4.18
N LYS A 9 -5.94 5.52 -4.95
CA LYS A 9 -5.39 4.16 -5.03
C LYS A 9 -3.92 4.18 -5.44
N ALA A 10 -3.57 4.90 -6.52
CA ALA A 10 -2.19 5.02 -6.98
C ALA A 10 -1.29 5.68 -5.92
N ARG A 11 -1.78 6.73 -5.25
CA ARG A 11 -1.02 7.45 -4.21
C ARG A 11 -0.73 6.59 -2.99
N ILE A 12 -1.73 5.83 -2.52
CA ILE A 12 -1.59 4.91 -1.38
C ILE A 12 -0.55 3.84 -1.68
N ILE A 13 -0.68 3.15 -2.82
CA ILE A 13 0.24 2.08 -3.23
C ILE A 13 1.67 2.63 -3.39
N GLY A 14 1.83 3.77 -4.05
CA GLY A 14 3.15 4.38 -4.23
C GLY A 14 3.81 4.82 -2.91
N ALA A 15 3.03 5.42 -2.00
CA ALA A 15 3.54 5.80 -0.69
C ALA A 15 3.95 4.58 0.15
N ARG A 16 3.17 3.50 0.11
CA ARG A 16 3.50 2.26 0.83
C ARG A 16 4.70 1.54 0.24
N ALA A 17 4.80 1.46 -1.09
CA ALA A 17 5.96 0.88 -1.76
C ALA A 17 7.27 1.58 -1.35
N LEU A 18 7.24 2.91 -1.21
CA LEU A 18 8.38 3.68 -0.73
C LEU A 18 8.75 3.32 0.73
N GLN A 19 7.77 3.18 1.62
CA GLN A 19 8.01 2.76 3.01
C GLN A 19 8.71 1.39 3.06
N ILE A 20 8.22 0.43 2.27
CA ILE A 20 8.80 -0.92 2.19
C ILE A 20 10.22 -0.88 1.63
N ALA A 21 10.45 -0.06 0.59
CA ALA A 21 11.79 0.14 0.02
C ALA A 21 12.78 0.74 1.03
N MET A 22 12.29 1.53 1.99
CA MET A 22 13.10 2.09 3.08
C MET A 22 13.30 1.12 4.27
N GLY A 23 12.85 -0.14 4.15
CA GLY A 23 13.02 -1.16 5.19
C GLY A 23 11.90 -1.18 6.23
N ALA A 24 10.75 -0.55 5.96
CA ALA A 24 9.59 -0.69 6.84
C ALA A 24 9.07 -2.14 6.82
N PRO A 25 8.59 -2.67 7.96
CA PRO A 25 8.05 -4.03 8.02
C PRO A 25 6.75 -4.13 7.19
N VAL A 26 6.65 -5.24 6.46
CA VAL A 26 5.46 -5.64 5.71
C VAL A 26 4.52 -6.41 6.66
N LEU A 27 3.22 -6.14 6.60
CA LEU A 27 2.21 -6.73 7.50
C LEU A 27 1.66 -8.08 7.00
N ILE A 28 2.18 -8.58 5.89
CA ILE A 28 1.75 -9.83 5.24
C ILE A 28 2.96 -10.73 5.04
N ASP A 29 2.74 -12.05 5.08
CA ASP A 29 3.72 -12.99 4.56
C ASP A 29 3.83 -12.79 3.06
N VAL A 30 5.01 -12.34 2.64
CA VAL A 30 5.38 -12.17 1.25
C VAL A 30 6.46 -13.18 0.87
N PRO A 31 6.31 -13.86 -0.28
CA PRO A 31 7.33 -14.80 -0.76
C PRO A 31 8.65 -14.07 -1.02
N GLU A 32 9.78 -14.73 -0.77
CA GLU A 32 11.10 -14.13 -0.97
C GLU A 32 11.31 -13.71 -2.43
N GLY A 33 11.83 -12.49 -2.65
CA GLY A 33 12.24 -12.01 -3.97
C GLY A 33 11.27 -11.07 -4.71
N ILE A 34 10.15 -10.69 -4.11
CA ILE A 34 9.25 -9.68 -4.70
C ILE A 34 9.74 -8.24 -4.52
N THR A 35 9.26 -7.37 -5.38
CA THR A 35 9.54 -5.94 -5.31
C THR A 35 8.71 -5.24 -4.22
N PRO A 36 9.18 -4.11 -3.67
CA PRO A 36 8.41 -3.30 -2.72
C PRO A 36 7.03 -2.87 -3.23
N LEU A 37 6.90 -2.71 -4.56
CA LEU A 37 5.65 -2.36 -5.21
C LEU A 37 4.64 -3.51 -5.15
N GLU A 38 5.06 -4.73 -5.46
CA GLU A 38 4.20 -5.91 -5.40
C GLU A 38 3.74 -6.20 -3.97
N ALA A 39 4.63 -6.03 -2.99
CA ALA A 39 4.28 -6.12 -1.58
C ALA A 39 3.20 -5.10 -1.17
N ALA A 40 3.34 -3.84 -1.60
CA ALA A 40 2.34 -2.80 -1.34
C ALA A 40 0.99 -3.06 -2.02
N ILE A 41 0.99 -3.62 -3.24
CA ILE A 41 -0.24 -4.01 -3.94
C ILE A 41 -0.95 -5.13 -3.18
N MET A 42 -0.22 -6.16 -2.74
CA MET A 42 -0.79 -7.26 -1.97
C MET A 42 -1.37 -6.81 -0.62
N GLU A 43 -0.71 -5.90 0.08
CA GLU A 43 -1.26 -5.30 1.32
C GLU A 43 -2.53 -4.49 1.05
N PHE A 44 -2.56 -3.74 -0.06
CA PHE A 44 -3.74 -2.98 -0.46
C PHE A 44 -4.93 -3.90 -0.79
N GLU A 45 -4.69 -5.00 -1.52
CA GLU A 45 -5.72 -5.97 -1.87
C GLU A 45 -6.27 -6.74 -0.66
N LYS A 46 -5.40 -7.01 0.33
CA LYS A 46 -5.80 -7.59 1.62
C LYS A 46 -6.45 -6.57 2.57
N GLY A 47 -6.45 -5.28 2.23
CA GLY A 47 -7.05 -4.22 3.04
C GLY A 47 -6.31 -3.91 4.35
N VAL A 48 -5.04 -4.32 4.47
CA VAL A 48 -4.21 -4.14 5.69
C VAL A 48 -3.25 -2.95 5.59
N ILE A 49 -3.34 -2.17 4.50
CA ILE A 49 -2.43 -1.05 4.26
C ILE A 49 -2.62 0.07 5.31
N PRO A 50 -1.55 0.49 6.02
CA PRO A 50 -1.66 1.45 7.12
C PRO A 50 -1.67 2.91 6.62
N ILE A 51 -2.46 3.21 5.59
CA ILE A 51 -2.58 4.55 4.99
C ILE A 51 -4.05 4.89 4.80
N THR A 52 -4.47 6.05 5.30
CA THR A 52 -5.83 6.57 5.14
C THR A 52 -5.80 7.85 4.32
N VAL A 53 -6.80 8.05 3.46
CA VAL A 53 -6.97 9.29 2.70
C VAL A 53 -7.89 10.23 3.45
N ILE A 54 -7.38 11.42 3.77
CA ILE A 54 -8.19 12.52 4.28
C ILE A 54 -8.61 13.38 3.09
N ARG A 55 -9.92 13.51 2.88
CA ARG A 55 -10.46 14.41 1.86
C ARG A 55 -10.79 15.76 2.51
N PRO A 56 -10.32 16.88 1.95
CA PRO A 56 -10.81 18.17 2.38
C PRO A 56 -12.32 18.23 2.08
N SER A 57 -13.10 18.58 3.09
CA SER A 57 -14.57 18.70 3.04
C SER A 57 -14.98 19.99 2.34
#